data_AF-A0A178KQ05-F1
#
_entry.id   AF-A0A178KQ05-F1
#
_cell.length_a   1.000
_cell.length_b   1.000
_cell.length_c   1.000
_cell.angle_alpha   90.00
_cell.angle_beta   90.00
_cell.angle_gamma   90.00
#
_symmetry.space_group_name_H-M   'P 1'
#
loop_
_entity.id
_entity.type
_entity.pdbx_description
1 polymer ?
#
loop_
_entity_poly.entity_id
_entity_poly.type
_entity_poly.pdbx_seq_one_letter_code
_entity_poly.pdbx_strand_id
1 'polypeptide(L)'
;MGFNISLSGIGASQKDLNTTSNNIANSNTYGFKESRAEFGDVYSASIFSNAKTTTGGGVQTSVVAQQFHEGSSIYTNNPLDMRVSGSGFFAVADDQLQPQNNSLTRNGAFHLNKDNYLVNSEDQYLLGYKVDATTDQVTSYEPQALKVPDQFGQPRASTNIQVGVNLPANAEAKDATQFNFSDPNTYDKSTSVTIYDSLGQPYKMTTYYVKDNTAPNRWATYYTVTDGDSEKALNVANGGATNGAGHKGVVMDFNSDGSVKTINGGNPIVTENFAAAGLKLNGGDDQQTLTFNYDEPTQYAAPFEVRRFNEDGATTGYLAKVDIDPKGSIVATYSNGENVTLGRVGMVRVPNEQGLVSKGGTQWVASQNSGAAIWGEATQGAFGAIKSGTLEQSNIDMTQELVDLITAQRNFQANSRALEVDNQLQQTILQIR
;
A
#
# COMPACT_ATOMS: atom_id res chain seq x y z
N MET A 1 7.70 5.26 -64.39
CA MET A 1 6.50 5.14 -63.54
C MET A 1 6.70 4.10 -62.44
N GLY A 2 7.43 3.00 -62.69
CA GLY A 2 7.76 2.00 -61.65
C GLY A 2 8.60 2.55 -60.48
N PHE A 3 9.54 3.46 -60.75
CA PHE A 3 10.41 4.06 -59.73
C PHE A 3 9.70 4.56 -58.47
N ASN A 4 8.63 5.37 -58.60
CA ASN A 4 7.93 5.94 -57.44
C ASN A 4 7.16 4.87 -56.64
N ILE A 5 6.62 3.86 -57.30
CA ILE A 5 5.92 2.74 -56.66
C ILE A 5 6.92 1.94 -55.83
N SER A 6 8.06 1.55 -56.43
CA SER A 6 9.12 0.82 -55.72
C SER A 6 9.73 1.63 -54.59
N LEU A 7 9.96 2.94 -54.78
CA LEU A 7 10.48 3.83 -53.73
C LEU A 7 9.52 3.96 -52.55
N SER A 8 8.22 4.11 -52.82
CA SER A 8 7.19 4.15 -51.77
C SER A 8 7.12 2.82 -51.00
N GLY A 9 7.28 1.68 -51.68
CA GLY A 9 7.37 0.36 -51.07
C GLY A 9 8.60 0.20 -50.17
N ILE A 10 9.77 0.70 -50.59
CA ILE A 10 11.00 0.71 -49.75
C ILE A 10 10.76 1.54 -48.49
N GLY A 11 10.16 2.73 -48.61
CA GLY A 11 9.86 3.60 -47.49
C GLY A 11 8.91 2.95 -46.48
N ALA A 12 7.84 2.30 -46.96
CA ALA A 12 6.90 1.56 -46.13
C ALA A 12 7.58 0.38 -45.42
N SER A 13 8.37 -0.43 -46.13
CA SER A 13 9.11 -1.55 -45.52
C SER A 13 10.16 -1.08 -44.49
N GLN A 14 10.81 0.06 -44.72
CA GLN A 14 11.74 0.65 -43.73
C GLN A 14 11.01 1.07 -42.45
N LYS A 15 9.81 1.64 -42.58
CA LYS A 15 9.00 2.05 -41.43
C LYS A 15 8.50 0.84 -40.64
N ASP A 16 8.13 -0.22 -41.34
CA ASP A 16 7.77 -1.52 -40.76
C ASP A 16 8.95 -2.08 -39.95
N LEU A 17 10.13 -2.21 -40.59
CA LEU A 17 11.36 -2.68 -39.95
C LEU A 17 11.72 -1.87 -38.70
N ASN A 18 11.61 -0.54 -38.75
CA ASN A 18 11.90 0.32 -37.60
C ASN A 18 10.91 0.08 -36.45
N THR A 19 9.65 -0.18 -36.76
CA THR A 19 8.60 -0.39 -35.76
C THR A 19 8.78 -1.76 -35.08
N THR A 20 8.92 -2.82 -35.86
CA THR A 20 9.22 -4.18 -35.38
C THR A 20 10.54 -4.22 -34.59
N SER A 21 11.59 -3.54 -35.07
CA SER A 21 12.87 -3.48 -34.34
C SER A 21 12.72 -2.78 -32.99
N ASN A 22 11.90 -1.73 -32.91
CA ASN A 22 11.62 -1.04 -31.66
C ASN A 22 10.81 -1.91 -30.69
N ASN A 23 9.86 -2.69 -31.20
CA ASN A 23 9.14 -3.68 -30.39
C ASN A 23 10.13 -4.70 -29.80
N ILE A 24 10.93 -5.36 -30.65
CA ILE A 24 11.92 -6.36 -30.21
C ILE A 24 12.85 -5.78 -29.13
N ALA A 25 13.36 -4.56 -29.33
CA ALA A 25 14.25 -3.89 -28.40
C ALA A 25 13.60 -3.65 -27.01
N ASN A 26 12.29 -3.41 -26.97
CA ASN A 26 11.53 -3.15 -25.74
C ASN A 26 10.74 -4.36 -25.23
N SER A 27 11.03 -5.57 -25.71
CA SER A 27 10.36 -6.81 -25.27
C SER A 27 10.44 -7.08 -23.77
N ASN A 28 11.49 -6.59 -23.09
CA ASN A 28 11.68 -6.74 -21.65
C ASN A 28 11.30 -5.49 -20.84
N THR A 29 10.86 -4.41 -21.49
CA THR A 29 10.49 -3.17 -20.81
C THR A 29 9.10 -3.31 -20.20
N TYR A 30 8.97 -3.09 -18.89
CA TYR A 30 7.67 -3.18 -18.21
C TYR A 30 6.70 -2.11 -18.68
N GLY A 31 5.43 -2.47 -18.84
CA GLY A 31 4.38 -1.56 -19.31
C GLY A 31 4.51 -1.09 -20.77
N PHE A 32 5.45 -1.63 -21.55
CA PHE A 32 5.56 -1.30 -22.98
C PHE A 32 4.37 -1.83 -23.78
N LYS A 33 3.95 -1.07 -24.79
CA LYS A 33 2.85 -1.41 -25.70
C LYS A 33 3.37 -1.52 -27.12
N GLU A 34 3.20 -2.70 -27.72
CA GLU A 34 3.56 -3.02 -29.10
C GLU A 34 3.03 -1.96 -30.06
N SER A 35 3.84 -1.59 -31.04
CA SER A 35 3.45 -0.67 -32.11
C SER A 35 3.35 -1.41 -33.44
N ARG A 36 2.36 -1.09 -34.27
CA ARG A 36 2.19 -1.66 -35.60
C ARG A 36 2.12 -0.56 -36.65
N ALA A 37 2.90 -0.70 -37.72
CA ALA A 37 2.80 0.17 -38.88
C ALA A 37 1.58 -0.25 -39.74
N GLU A 38 0.70 0.70 -40.03
CA GLU A 38 -0.44 0.50 -40.91
C GLU A 38 -0.22 1.23 -42.23
N PHE A 39 -0.57 0.58 -43.33
CA PHE A 39 -0.30 1.07 -44.68
C PHE A 39 -1.59 1.24 -45.46
N GLY A 40 -1.63 2.27 -46.30
CA GLY A 40 -2.70 2.52 -47.27
C GLY A 40 -2.14 2.57 -48.69
N ASP A 41 -2.92 2.10 -49.66
CA ASP A 41 -2.58 2.24 -51.06
C ASP A 41 -2.75 3.70 -51.52
N VAL A 42 -1.89 4.13 -52.42
CA VAL A 42 -1.98 5.47 -53.03
C VAL A 42 -2.65 5.31 -54.38
N TYR A 43 -3.80 5.96 -54.55
CA TYR A 43 -4.49 6.01 -55.84
C TYR A 43 -4.58 7.46 -56.33
N SER A 44 -4.14 7.70 -57.57
CA SER A 44 -4.25 9.00 -58.22
C SER A 44 -5.18 8.87 -59.42
N ALA A 45 -6.45 9.21 -59.23
CA ALA A 45 -7.41 9.34 -60.32
C ALA A 45 -7.42 10.79 -60.81
N SER A 46 -7.07 11.00 -62.07
CA SER A 46 -7.25 12.27 -62.77
C SER A 46 -8.64 12.30 -63.43
N ILE A 47 -9.25 13.48 -63.56
CA ILE A 47 -10.55 13.67 -64.26
C ILE A 47 -10.46 13.19 -65.73
N PHE A 48 -9.25 13.08 -66.28
CA PHE A 48 -8.98 12.60 -67.63
C PHE A 48 -8.52 11.14 -67.70
N SER A 49 -8.38 10.43 -66.57
CA SER A 49 -7.95 9.02 -66.55
C SER A 49 -9.14 8.09 -66.32
N ASN A 50 -9.24 7.03 -67.14
CA ASN A 50 -10.27 6.01 -66.97
C ASN A 50 -9.96 5.20 -65.70
N ALA A 51 -10.85 5.23 -64.71
CA ALA A 51 -10.69 4.52 -63.44
C ALA A 51 -10.50 2.99 -63.63
N LYS A 52 -10.99 2.41 -64.74
CA LYS A 52 -10.79 0.99 -65.05
C LYS A 52 -9.36 0.64 -65.52
N THR A 53 -8.57 1.61 -65.98
CA THR A 53 -7.21 1.37 -66.52
C THR A 53 -6.12 2.09 -65.73
N THR A 54 -6.46 2.78 -64.64
CA THR A 54 -5.49 3.52 -63.82
C THR A 54 -4.82 2.55 -62.84
N THR A 55 -3.50 2.39 -62.98
CA THR A 55 -2.67 1.56 -62.11
C THR A 55 -2.42 2.25 -60.77
N GLY A 56 -2.27 1.46 -59.69
CA GLY A 56 -1.96 1.98 -58.36
C GLY A 56 -0.66 2.81 -58.32
N GLY A 57 -0.64 3.83 -57.46
CA GLY A 57 0.44 4.80 -57.32
C GLY A 57 1.50 4.45 -56.27
N GLY A 58 1.37 3.31 -55.59
CA GLY A 58 2.28 2.86 -54.54
C GLY A 58 1.59 2.70 -53.20
N VAL A 59 2.38 2.81 -52.13
CA VAL A 59 1.93 2.62 -50.74
C VAL A 59 2.44 3.75 -49.85
N GLN A 60 1.66 4.14 -48.85
CA GLN A 60 2.07 5.12 -47.84
C GLN A 60 1.77 4.57 -46.44
N THR A 61 2.63 4.86 -45.47
CA THR A 61 2.32 4.60 -44.06
C THR A 61 1.23 5.56 -43.58
N SER A 62 0.10 5.01 -43.16
CA SER A 62 -1.04 5.76 -42.64
C SER A 62 -0.78 6.19 -41.19
N VAL A 63 -0.47 5.23 -40.32
CA VAL A 63 -0.27 5.45 -38.89
C VAL A 63 0.66 4.40 -38.31
N VAL A 64 1.29 4.71 -37.18
CA VAL A 64 1.90 3.71 -36.30
C VAL A 64 1.01 3.61 -35.07
N ALA A 65 0.15 2.59 -35.03
CA ALA A 65 -0.84 2.42 -33.98
C ALA A 65 -0.25 1.59 -32.82
N GLN A 66 -0.52 1.99 -31.59
CA GLN A 66 -0.09 1.23 -30.41
C GLN A 66 -1.17 0.24 -29.98
N GLN A 67 -0.78 -0.97 -29.59
CA GLN A 67 -1.71 -2.00 -29.14
C GLN A 67 -1.77 -1.99 -27.61
N PHE A 68 -2.90 -1.54 -27.05
CA PHE A 68 -3.06 -1.33 -25.60
C PHE A 68 -3.60 -2.55 -24.83
N HIS A 69 -3.67 -3.73 -25.45
CA HIS A 69 -4.05 -4.94 -24.73
C HIS A 69 -3.05 -5.27 -23.62
N GLU A 70 -3.49 -6.02 -22.62
CA GLU A 70 -2.68 -6.40 -21.47
C GLU A 70 -1.51 -7.31 -21.88
N GLY A 71 -0.36 -7.10 -21.22
CA GLY A 71 0.76 -8.03 -21.24
C GLY A 71 0.67 -9.08 -20.14
N SER A 72 1.60 -10.02 -20.14
CA SER A 72 1.73 -11.03 -19.08
C SER A 72 2.10 -10.39 -17.73
N SER A 73 1.73 -11.06 -16.64
CA SER A 73 2.04 -10.64 -15.28
C SER A 73 3.32 -11.30 -14.79
N ILE A 74 4.24 -10.52 -14.22
CA ILE A 74 5.34 -11.04 -13.41
C ILE A 74 5.05 -10.75 -11.94
N TYR A 75 5.23 -11.74 -11.08
CA TYR A 75 5.17 -11.53 -9.64
C TYR A 75 6.49 -10.97 -9.11
N THR A 76 6.41 -9.98 -8.25
CA THR A 76 7.54 -9.34 -7.57
C THR A 76 7.36 -9.47 -6.06
N ASN A 77 8.45 -9.49 -5.31
CA ASN A 77 8.39 -9.51 -3.85
C ASN A 77 8.21 -8.10 -3.24
N ASN A 78 7.94 -7.09 -4.07
CA ASN A 78 7.79 -5.70 -3.66
C ASN A 78 6.30 -5.28 -3.76
N PRO A 79 5.63 -4.95 -2.64
CA PRO A 79 4.22 -4.53 -2.66
C PRO A 79 3.97 -3.21 -3.40
N LEU A 80 5.00 -2.37 -3.55
CA LEU A 80 4.90 -1.10 -4.29
C LEU A 80 4.91 -1.28 -5.81
N ASP A 81 5.29 -2.47 -6.29
CA ASP A 81 5.16 -2.81 -7.69
C ASP A 81 3.70 -3.13 -7.99
N MET A 82 3.10 -2.33 -8.86
CA MET A 82 1.69 -2.41 -9.17
C MET A 82 1.45 -2.70 -10.64
N ARG A 83 0.39 -3.46 -10.90
CA ARG A 83 -0.14 -3.69 -12.24
C ARG A 83 -1.60 -3.29 -12.32
N VAL A 84 -1.97 -2.59 -13.38
CA VAL A 84 -3.38 -2.40 -13.74
C VAL A 84 -3.85 -3.61 -14.53
N SER A 85 -4.87 -4.31 -14.02
CA SER A 85 -5.60 -5.34 -14.76
C SER A 85 -6.93 -4.76 -15.24
N GLY A 86 -7.07 -4.60 -16.55
CA GLY A 86 -8.17 -3.95 -17.23
C GLY A 86 -7.77 -2.61 -17.85
N SER A 87 -8.78 -1.78 -18.11
CA SER A 87 -8.61 -0.44 -18.68
C SER A 87 -8.16 0.58 -17.63
N GLY A 88 -7.28 1.50 -18.05
CA GLY A 88 -6.81 2.63 -17.24
C GLY A 88 -5.30 2.67 -17.07
N PHE A 89 -4.78 3.82 -16.71
CA PHE A 89 -3.36 4.11 -16.57
C PHE A 89 -3.09 4.68 -15.17
N PHE A 90 -1.88 4.48 -14.68
CA PHE A 90 -1.36 5.27 -13.57
C PHE A 90 -1.09 6.69 -14.05
N ALA A 91 -1.37 7.68 -13.21
CA ALA A 91 -1.01 9.06 -13.47
C ALA A 91 0.20 9.44 -12.61
N VAL A 92 1.23 9.98 -13.26
CA VAL A 92 2.46 10.44 -12.62
C VAL A 92 2.72 11.90 -12.98
N ALA A 93 3.29 12.68 -12.06
CA ALA A 93 3.63 14.09 -12.30
C ALA A 93 5.10 14.37 -11.99
N ASP A 94 5.71 15.25 -12.79
CA ASP A 94 7.09 15.72 -12.58
C ASP A 94 7.20 16.59 -11.30
N ASP A 95 6.12 17.29 -10.92
CA ASP A 95 6.05 18.16 -9.73
C ASP A 95 4.81 17.82 -8.89
N GLN A 96 5.03 17.57 -7.59
CA GLN A 96 3.97 17.32 -6.61
C GLN A 96 2.93 18.44 -6.51
N LEU A 97 3.30 19.68 -6.85
CA LEU A 97 2.41 20.85 -6.79
C LEU A 97 1.62 21.06 -8.10
N GLN A 98 1.94 20.33 -9.17
CA GLN A 98 1.31 20.47 -10.48
C GLN A 98 0.74 19.13 -10.98
N PRO A 99 -0.19 18.51 -10.24
CA PRO A 99 -0.77 17.21 -10.60
C PRO A 99 -1.58 17.24 -11.91
N GLN A 100 -1.91 18.43 -12.42
CA GLN A 100 -2.60 18.63 -13.71
C GLN A 100 -1.66 18.43 -14.91
N ASN A 101 -0.34 18.59 -14.73
CA ASN A 101 0.65 18.30 -15.77
C ASN A 101 1.16 16.88 -15.58
N ASN A 102 0.27 15.91 -15.78
CA ASN A 102 0.55 14.50 -15.58
C ASN A 102 0.91 13.78 -16.89
N SER A 103 1.74 12.76 -16.74
CA SER A 103 1.90 11.69 -17.71
C SER A 103 1.08 10.48 -17.27
N LEU A 104 0.67 9.67 -18.24
CA LEU A 104 0.02 8.39 -18.04
C LEU A 104 1.02 7.28 -18.28
N THR A 105 1.01 6.24 -17.46
CA THR A 105 1.87 5.06 -17.66
C THR A 105 1.17 3.77 -17.23
N ARG A 106 1.61 2.67 -17.83
CA ARG A 106 1.27 1.30 -17.42
C ARG A 106 2.38 0.66 -16.58
N ASN A 107 3.58 1.23 -16.60
CA ASN A 107 4.67 0.77 -15.76
C ASN A 107 4.38 1.17 -14.31
N GLY A 108 4.17 0.18 -13.45
CA GLY A 108 3.92 0.41 -12.03
C GLY A 108 5.08 0.03 -11.12
N ALA A 109 6.32 0.10 -11.60
CA ALA A 109 7.50 -0.03 -10.76
C ALA A 109 7.70 1.26 -9.94
N PHE A 110 7.09 1.29 -8.75
CA PHE A 110 7.17 2.42 -7.83
C PHE A 110 8.05 2.11 -6.62
N HIS A 111 8.64 3.16 -6.06
CA HIS A 111 9.43 3.09 -4.83
C HIS A 111 9.25 4.37 -4.02
N LEU A 112 9.67 4.37 -2.76
CA LEU A 112 9.63 5.55 -1.90
C LEU A 112 10.89 6.39 -2.11
N ASN A 113 10.73 7.70 -2.31
CA ASN A 113 11.84 8.64 -2.32
C ASN A 113 12.24 9.09 -0.91
N LYS A 114 13.25 9.96 -0.80
CA LYS A 114 13.76 10.50 0.48
C LYS A 114 12.71 11.24 1.34
N ASP A 115 11.67 11.78 0.70
CA ASP A 115 10.59 12.52 1.36
C ASP A 115 9.35 11.63 1.60
N ASN A 116 9.51 10.32 1.38
CA ASN A 116 8.52 9.25 1.46
C ASN A 116 7.33 9.39 0.51
N TYR A 117 7.52 9.96 -0.68
CA TYR A 117 6.53 9.89 -1.74
C TYR A 117 6.74 8.66 -2.60
N LEU A 118 5.64 8.12 -3.13
CA LEU A 118 5.71 7.09 -4.17
C LEU A 118 6.13 7.73 -5.48
N VAL A 119 7.28 7.30 -6.00
CA VAL A 119 7.82 7.77 -7.27
C VAL A 119 8.17 6.60 -8.18
N ASN A 120 8.17 6.83 -9.49
CA ASN A 120 8.70 5.87 -10.47
C ASN A 120 10.23 6.03 -10.60
N SER A 121 10.87 5.23 -11.47
CA SER A 121 12.31 5.29 -11.75
C SER A 121 12.81 6.62 -12.33
N GLU A 122 11.91 7.52 -12.72
CA GLU A 122 12.18 8.84 -13.28
C GLU A 122 11.91 9.97 -12.26
N ASP A 123 11.78 9.61 -10.97
CA ASP A 123 11.49 10.50 -9.83
C ASP A 123 10.14 11.24 -9.94
N GLN A 124 9.22 10.77 -10.79
CA GLN A 124 7.89 11.36 -10.91
C GLN A 124 6.94 10.80 -9.87
N TYR A 125 6.13 11.68 -9.30
CA TYR A 125 5.21 11.37 -8.21
C TYR A 125 3.98 10.64 -8.71
N LEU A 126 3.67 9.49 -8.10
CA LEU A 126 2.40 8.80 -8.31
C LEU A 126 1.26 9.61 -7.73
N LEU A 127 0.26 9.88 -8.56
CA LEU A 127 -0.92 10.63 -8.19
C LEU A 127 -2.05 9.72 -7.68
N GLY A 128 -2.79 10.23 -6.72
CA GLY A 128 -3.98 9.59 -6.21
C GLY A 128 -4.87 10.52 -5.42
N TYR A 129 -5.79 9.92 -4.66
CA TYR A 129 -6.80 10.63 -3.89
C TYR A 129 -6.54 10.48 -2.40
N LYS A 130 -6.98 11.50 -1.66
CA LYS A 130 -7.01 11.45 -0.21
C LYS A 130 -8.17 10.59 0.26
N VAL A 131 -7.90 9.64 1.14
CA VAL A 131 -8.90 8.79 1.78
C VAL A 131 -9.07 9.12 3.24
N ASP A 132 -10.24 8.84 3.77
CA ASP A 132 -10.50 8.84 5.19
C ASP A 132 -9.96 7.54 5.81
N ALA A 133 -9.09 7.69 6.81
CA ALA A 133 -8.39 6.57 7.43
C ALA A 133 -9.31 5.58 8.17
N THR A 134 -10.54 5.99 8.54
CA THR A 134 -11.49 5.15 9.29
C THR A 134 -12.47 4.44 8.36
N THR A 135 -12.92 5.12 7.31
CA THR A 135 -13.98 4.62 6.42
C THR A 135 -13.47 4.05 5.10
N ASP A 136 -12.17 4.22 4.77
CA ASP A 136 -11.57 3.86 3.48
C ASP A 136 -12.35 4.47 2.29
N GLN A 137 -12.99 5.63 2.51
CA GLN A 137 -13.70 6.36 1.46
C GLN A 137 -12.82 7.48 0.91
N VAL A 138 -12.93 7.72 -0.39
CA VAL A 138 -12.27 8.87 -1.03
C VAL A 138 -12.97 10.14 -0.57
N THR A 139 -12.22 11.04 0.04
CA THR A 139 -12.73 12.31 0.58
C THR A 139 -12.71 13.44 -0.45
N SER A 140 -11.77 13.38 -1.39
CA SER A 140 -11.62 14.35 -2.48
C SER A 140 -11.10 13.64 -3.73
N TYR A 141 -11.71 13.93 -4.88
CA TYR A 141 -11.28 13.46 -6.19
C TYR A 141 -10.25 14.37 -6.85
N GLU A 142 -9.67 15.32 -6.11
CA GLU A 142 -8.54 16.10 -6.59
C GLU A 142 -7.26 15.25 -6.54
N PRO A 143 -6.51 15.12 -7.65
CA PRO A 143 -5.30 14.33 -7.68
C PRO A 143 -4.19 15.01 -6.87
N GLN A 144 -3.54 14.25 -6.01
CA GLN A 144 -2.43 14.68 -5.17
C GLN A 144 -1.32 13.61 -5.16
N ALA A 145 -0.07 14.03 -4.96
CA ALA A 145 1.04 13.10 -4.81
C ALA A 145 0.85 12.23 -3.55
N LEU A 146 1.00 10.91 -3.71
CA LEU A 146 0.83 9.96 -2.62
C LEU A 146 2.08 9.91 -1.75
N LYS A 147 1.90 10.11 -0.45
CA LYS A 147 2.95 10.11 0.57
C LYS A 147 2.69 9.03 1.62
N VAL A 148 3.77 8.37 2.05
CA VAL A 148 3.77 7.39 3.13
C VAL A 148 4.58 7.92 4.30
N PRO A 149 3.98 8.51 5.33
CA PRO A 149 4.70 8.95 6.51
C PRO A 149 5.48 7.80 7.16
N ASP A 150 6.73 8.05 7.54
CA ASP A 150 7.61 7.13 8.26
C ASP A 150 7.20 6.95 9.72
N GLN A 151 6.42 7.89 10.25
CA GLN A 151 5.88 7.88 11.59
C GLN A 151 4.37 8.15 11.55
N PHE A 152 3.63 7.49 12.44
CA PHE A 152 2.20 7.70 12.62
C PHE A 152 1.80 7.71 14.08
N GLY A 153 0.78 8.51 14.37
CA GLY A 153 0.26 8.72 15.70
C GLY A 153 1.09 9.71 16.51
N GLN A 154 0.43 10.33 17.48
CA GLN A 154 1.11 10.99 18.58
C GLN A 154 1.04 10.07 19.79
N PRO A 155 2.06 10.08 20.66
CA PRO A 155 1.98 9.34 21.91
C PRO A 155 0.74 9.71 22.71
N ARG A 156 0.05 8.69 23.22
CA ARG A 156 -1.08 8.84 24.13
C ARG A 156 -0.77 8.07 25.40
N ALA A 157 -0.76 8.79 26.52
CA ALA A 157 -0.67 8.20 27.85
C ALA A 157 -1.81 7.19 28.07
N SER A 158 -1.49 6.05 28.67
CA SER A 158 -2.50 5.11 29.14
C SER A 158 -3.35 5.76 30.23
N THR A 159 -4.67 5.63 30.13
CA THR A 159 -5.61 6.13 31.15
C THR A 159 -6.59 5.07 31.59
N ASN A 160 -7.02 4.18 30.69
CA ASN A 160 -8.03 3.16 30.97
C ASN A 160 -7.48 1.77 30.65
N ILE A 161 -7.64 0.87 31.62
CA ILE A 161 -7.24 -0.52 31.50
C ILE A 161 -8.45 -1.40 31.81
N GLN A 162 -8.88 -2.18 30.83
CA GLN A 162 -9.95 -3.16 30.97
C GLN A 162 -9.36 -4.54 31.21
N VAL A 163 -9.78 -5.19 32.29
CA VAL A 163 -9.25 -6.49 32.71
C VAL A 163 -10.39 -7.48 32.90
N GLY A 164 -10.37 -8.57 32.14
CA GLY A 164 -11.24 -9.73 32.31
C GLY A 164 -10.40 -10.95 32.64
N VAL A 165 -10.57 -11.50 33.84
CA VAL A 165 -9.78 -12.63 34.33
C VAL A 165 -10.65 -13.73 34.91
N ASN A 166 -10.12 -14.95 34.95
CA ASN A 166 -10.62 -16.04 35.77
C ASN A 166 -9.59 -16.34 36.87
N LEU A 167 -10.02 -16.25 38.13
CA LEU A 167 -9.21 -16.54 39.31
C LEU A 167 -9.50 -17.96 39.82
N PRO A 168 -8.47 -18.80 40.02
CA PRO A 168 -8.66 -20.20 40.37
C PRO A 168 -9.18 -20.37 41.80
N ALA A 169 -10.39 -20.90 41.97
CA ALA A 169 -11.03 -21.12 43.27
C ALA A 169 -10.21 -22.04 44.20
N ASN A 170 -9.41 -22.94 43.64
CA ASN A 170 -8.55 -23.89 44.35
C ASN A 170 -7.18 -23.34 44.75
N ALA A 171 -6.88 -22.06 44.48
CA ALA A 171 -5.65 -21.43 44.95
C ALA A 171 -5.55 -21.48 46.49
N GLU A 172 -4.32 -21.60 46.98
CA GLU A 172 -4.01 -21.57 48.41
C GLU A 172 -4.25 -20.16 48.95
N ALA A 173 -4.94 -20.03 50.08
CA ALA A 173 -5.19 -18.72 50.66
C ALA A 173 -3.93 -18.23 51.39
N LYS A 174 -3.54 -16.99 51.12
CA LYS A 174 -2.35 -16.33 51.68
C LYS A 174 -2.76 -15.09 52.46
N ASP A 175 -1.87 -14.62 53.33
CA ASP A 175 -2.08 -13.36 54.04
C ASP A 175 -1.78 -12.17 53.11
N ALA A 176 -2.82 -11.48 52.67
CA ALA A 176 -2.70 -10.32 51.79
C ALA A 176 -1.87 -9.18 52.42
N THR A 177 -1.74 -9.13 53.75
CA THR A 177 -0.93 -8.12 54.44
C THR A 177 0.57 -8.36 54.31
N GLN A 178 1.00 -9.60 54.03
CA GLN A 178 2.40 -9.99 53.84
C GLN A 178 2.83 -9.92 52.36
N PHE A 179 1.98 -9.38 51.47
CA PHE A 179 2.28 -9.30 50.05
C PHE A 179 3.59 -8.55 49.77
N ASN A 180 4.48 -9.17 48.99
CA ASN A 180 5.72 -8.57 48.50
C ASN A 180 5.97 -9.03 47.05
N PHE A 181 5.97 -8.09 46.10
CA PHE A 181 6.17 -8.39 44.68
C PHE A 181 7.55 -9.02 44.36
N SER A 182 8.55 -8.88 45.24
CA SER A 182 9.87 -9.52 45.10
C SER A 182 9.91 -10.96 45.61
N ASP A 183 8.91 -11.42 46.38
CA ASP A 183 8.84 -12.79 46.91
C ASP A 183 7.70 -13.59 46.26
N PRO A 184 8.02 -14.55 45.37
CA PRO A 184 7.03 -15.40 44.70
C PRO A 184 6.08 -16.17 45.63
N ASN A 185 6.47 -16.40 46.88
CA ASN A 185 5.62 -17.15 47.82
C ASN A 185 4.46 -16.31 48.36
N THR A 186 4.50 -14.99 48.23
CA THR A 186 3.51 -14.07 48.82
C THR A 186 2.31 -13.79 47.92
N TYR A 187 2.31 -14.25 46.67
CA TYR A 187 1.20 -14.10 45.72
C TYR A 187 0.88 -15.39 44.98
N ASP A 188 -0.34 -15.51 44.42
CA ASP A 188 -0.77 -16.73 43.73
C ASP A 188 -0.45 -16.68 42.24
N LYS A 189 -0.83 -15.57 41.60
CA LYS A 189 -0.68 -15.37 40.16
C LYS A 189 -0.34 -13.92 39.85
N SER A 190 0.37 -13.70 38.77
CA SER A 190 0.71 -12.38 38.27
C SER A 190 0.49 -12.32 36.77
N THR A 191 0.04 -11.17 36.27
CA THR A 191 -0.01 -10.86 34.84
C THR A 191 0.68 -9.53 34.60
N SER A 192 1.23 -9.32 33.41
CA SER A 192 1.88 -8.05 33.07
C SER A 192 1.43 -7.53 31.73
N VAL A 193 1.34 -6.21 31.62
CA VAL A 193 1.07 -5.48 30.38
C VAL A 193 2.07 -4.34 30.22
N THR A 194 2.22 -3.87 28.99
CA THR A 194 2.93 -2.63 28.71
C THR A 194 1.93 -1.47 28.71
N ILE A 195 2.22 -0.44 29.50
CA ILE A 195 1.52 0.85 29.50
C ILE A 195 2.46 1.92 28.94
N TYR A 196 1.92 3.07 28.55
CA TYR A 196 2.64 4.19 27.96
C TYR A 196 2.48 5.45 28.80
N ASP A 197 3.56 6.23 28.90
CA ASP A 197 3.49 7.57 29.46
C ASP A 197 3.01 8.61 28.43
N SER A 198 2.93 9.88 28.83
CA SER A 198 2.55 11.00 27.94
C SER A 198 3.52 11.22 26.76
N LEU A 199 4.74 10.68 26.81
CA LEU A 199 5.75 10.77 25.76
C LEU A 199 5.84 9.50 24.91
N GLY A 200 5.08 8.45 25.26
CA GLY A 200 5.03 7.18 24.55
C GLY A 200 6.13 6.19 24.97
N GLN A 201 6.81 6.44 26.09
CA GLN A 201 7.76 5.50 26.66
C GLN A 201 7.00 4.29 27.24
N PRO A 202 7.36 3.06 26.87
CA PRO A 202 6.72 1.86 27.41
C PRO A 202 7.21 1.57 28.83
N TYR A 203 6.28 1.27 29.73
CA TYR A 203 6.51 0.79 31.08
C TYR A 203 5.82 -0.55 31.27
N LYS A 204 6.48 -1.48 31.97
CA LYS A 204 5.86 -2.78 32.29
C LYS A 204 5.07 -2.66 33.59
N MET A 205 3.76 -2.81 33.51
CA MET A 205 2.90 -2.88 34.68
C MET A 205 2.59 -4.33 35.01
N THR A 206 2.81 -4.75 36.25
CA THR A 206 2.48 -6.09 36.74
C THR A 206 1.31 -6.00 37.72
N THR A 207 0.32 -6.86 37.55
CA THR A 207 -0.80 -7.04 38.46
C THR A 207 -0.65 -8.37 39.17
N TYR A 208 -0.62 -8.35 40.49
CA TYR A 208 -0.48 -9.52 41.35
C TYR A 208 -1.80 -9.84 42.03
N TYR A 209 -2.22 -11.10 41.95
CA TYR A 209 -3.43 -11.63 42.55
C TYR A 209 -3.06 -12.52 43.74
N VAL A 210 -3.67 -12.23 44.89
CA VAL A 210 -3.47 -12.94 46.16
C VAL A 210 -4.83 -13.36 46.68
N LYS A 211 -5.05 -14.66 46.88
CA LYS A 211 -6.28 -15.12 47.54
C LYS A 211 -6.15 -14.84 49.03
N ASP A 212 -7.06 -14.04 49.56
CA ASP A 212 -7.00 -13.59 50.94
C ASP A 212 -7.46 -14.72 51.89
N ASN A 213 -6.74 -14.92 53.00
CA ASN A 213 -7.07 -15.89 54.04
C ASN A 213 -8.09 -15.37 55.06
N THR A 214 -8.38 -14.06 55.06
CA THR A 214 -9.29 -13.43 56.04
C THR A 214 -10.77 -13.73 55.76
N ALA A 215 -11.14 -13.98 54.50
CA ALA A 215 -12.51 -14.29 54.09
C ALA A 215 -12.53 -15.29 52.92
N PRO A 216 -13.52 -16.21 52.89
CA PRO A 216 -13.68 -17.11 51.75
C PRO A 216 -14.03 -16.31 50.47
N ASN A 217 -13.50 -16.75 49.33
CA ASN A 217 -13.78 -16.16 48.02
C ASN A 217 -13.42 -14.66 47.91
N ARG A 218 -12.44 -14.21 48.69
CA ARG A 218 -11.87 -12.88 48.62
C ARG A 218 -10.49 -12.92 47.99
N TRP A 219 -10.24 -11.96 47.09
CA TRP A 219 -8.96 -11.77 46.43
C TRP A 219 -8.47 -10.33 46.63
N ALA A 220 -7.22 -10.18 47.02
CA ALA A 220 -6.51 -8.91 46.99
C ALA A 220 -5.69 -8.81 45.70
N THR A 221 -5.69 -7.64 45.08
CA THR A 221 -4.94 -7.36 43.86
C THR A 221 -4.06 -6.14 44.03
N TYR A 222 -2.79 -6.29 43.70
CA TYR A 222 -1.77 -5.24 43.85
C TYR A 222 -1.15 -4.92 42.50
N TYR A 223 -0.76 -3.66 42.30
CA TYR A 223 -0.20 -3.19 41.04
C TYR A 223 1.22 -2.68 41.25
N THR A 224 2.09 -2.99 40.30
CA THR A 224 3.45 -2.47 40.28
C THR A 224 3.77 -2.00 38.88
N VAL A 225 4.72 -1.08 38.77
CA VAL A 225 5.27 -0.61 37.50
C VAL A 225 6.79 -0.70 37.57
N THR A 226 7.38 -1.32 36.56
CA THR A 226 8.83 -1.32 36.37
C THR A 226 9.23 -0.10 35.54
N ASP A 227 9.88 0.88 36.19
CA ASP A 227 10.76 1.79 35.44
C ASP A 227 12.06 1.04 35.17
N GLY A 228 12.76 1.28 34.06
CA GLY A 228 13.86 0.41 33.58
C GLY A 228 14.99 0.07 34.59
N ASP A 229 15.03 0.71 35.76
CA ASP A 229 15.94 0.44 36.86
C ASP A 229 15.33 -0.46 37.96
N SER A 230 14.01 -0.38 38.24
CA SER A 230 13.39 -1.05 39.38
C SER A 230 11.86 -1.18 39.29
N GLU A 231 11.32 -2.24 39.90
CA GLU A 231 9.88 -2.41 40.08
C GLU A 231 9.40 -1.66 41.33
N LYS A 232 8.38 -0.80 41.15
CA LYS A 232 7.83 0.07 42.19
C LYS A 232 6.34 -0.22 42.38
N ALA A 233 5.87 -0.07 43.62
CA ALA A 233 4.46 -0.22 43.94
C ALA A 233 3.65 0.96 43.38
N LEU A 234 2.52 0.64 42.73
CA LEU A 234 1.55 1.62 42.27
C LEU A 234 0.27 1.49 43.09
N ASN A 235 0.12 2.38 44.06
CA ASN A 235 -1.00 2.37 44.98
C ASN A 235 -2.31 2.76 44.30
N VAL A 236 -3.41 2.18 44.77
CA VAL A 236 -4.77 2.65 44.46
C VAL A 236 -5.22 3.65 45.52
N ALA A 237 -5.65 4.84 45.11
CA ALA A 237 -5.99 5.95 46.02
C ALA A 237 -7.05 5.55 47.06
N ASN A 238 -8.06 4.78 46.62
CA ASN A 238 -9.14 4.23 47.45
C ASN A 238 -9.04 2.69 47.57
N GLY A 239 -7.82 2.15 47.68
CA GLY A 239 -7.61 0.71 47.77
C GLY A 239 -8.18 0.08 49.05
N GLY A 240 -8.98 -0.98 48.90
CA GLY A 240 -9.55 -1.74 50.01
C GLY A 240 -8.60 -2.75 50.68
N ALA A 241 -7.42 -2.99 50.11
CA ALA A 241 -6.37 -3.84 50.69
C ALA A 241 -5.12 -3.02 50.97
N THR A 242 -4.38 -3.30 52.04
CA THR A 242 -3.10 -2.65 52.34
C THR A 242 -2.14 -3.66 52.93
N ASN A 243 -0.92 -3.74 52.38
CA ASN A 243 0.12 -4.60 52.93
C ASN A 243 0.89 -3.92 54.08
N GLY A 244 1.75 -4.68 54.78
CA GLY A 244 2.58 -4.18 55.88
C GLY A 244 3.61 -3.12 55.48
N ALA A 245 3.88 -2.95 54.18
CA ALA A 245 4.74 -1.92 53.63
C ALA A 245 3.97 -0.67 53.16
N GLY A 246 2.65 -0.61 53.35
CA GLY A 246 1.80 0.51 52.94
C GLY A 246 1.35 0.49 51.47
N HIS A 247 1.61 -0.59 50.73
CA HIS A 247 1.11 -0.79 49.36
C HIS A 247 -0.40 -1.03 49.40
N LYS A 248 -1.17 -0.13 48.76
CA LYS A 248 -2.62 -0.21 48.67
C LYS A 248 -3.07 -0.90 47.39
N GLY A 249 -3.82 -1.99 47.53
CA GLY A 249 -4.42 -2.77 46.46
C GLY A 249 -5.95 -2.74 46.47
N VAL A 250 -6.54 -3.50 45.55
CA VAL A 250 -8.00 -3.66 45.40
C VAL A 250 -8.44 -4.99 46.00
N VAL A 251 -9.62 -5.01 46.60
CA VAL A 251 -10.28 -6.25 47.04
C VAL A 251 -11.40 -6.63 46.08
N MET A 252 -11.43 -7.89 45.67
CA MET A 252 -12.52 -8.50 44.90
C MET A 252 -13.18 -9.58 45.73
N ASP A 253 -14.48 -9.43 45.98
CA ASP A 253 -15.31 -10.40 46.68
C ASP A 253 -16.20 -11.12 45.65
N PHE A 254 -16.22 -12.45 45.70
CA PHE A 254 -17.03 -13.30 44.82
C PHE A 254 -18.16 -13.99 45.58
N ASN A 255 -19.25 -14.27 44.88
CA ASN A 255 -20.35 -15.10 45.36
C ASN A 255 -19.98 -16.60 45.29
N SER A 256 -20.79 -17.45 45.93
CA SER A 256 -20.59 -18.90 45.92
C SER A 256 -20.76 -19.56 44.54
N ASP A 257 -21.36 -18.86 43.58
CA ASP A 257 -21.50 -19.29 42.18
C ASP A 257 -20.32 -18.88 41.30
N GLY A 258 -19.31 -18.19 41.85
CA GLY A 258 -18.14 -17.70 41.13
C GLY A 258 -18.33 -16.36 40.42
N SER A 259 -19.53 -15.76 40.50
CA SER A 259 -19.79 -14.40 40.01
C SER A 259 -19.25 -13.33 40.97
N VAL A 260 -19.04 -12.11 40.48
CA VAL A 260 -18.61 -10.98 41.30
C VAL A 260 -19.72 -10.55 42.25
N LYS A 261 -19.39 -10.40 43.53
CA LYS A 261 -20.25 -9.74 44.50
C LYS A 261 -19.99 -8.23 44.52
N THR A 262 -18.75 -7.84 44.77
CA THR A 262 -18.31 -6.44 44.79
C THR A 262 -16.83 -6.34 44.45
N ILE A 263 -16.46 -5.29 43.73
CA ILE A 263 -15.07 -4.94 43.47
C ILE A 263 -14.80 -3.62 44.19
N ASN A 264 -13.74 -3.58 45.00
CA ASN A 264 -13.30 -2.44 45.79
C ASN A 264 -14.41 -1.76 46.62
N GLY A 265 -15.40 -2.52 47.08
CA GLY A 265 -16.57 -1.97 47.79
C GLY A 265 -17.46 -1.04 46.93
N GLY A 266 -17.35 -1.10 45.59
CA GLY A 266 -18.05 -0.23 44.64
C GLY A 266 -17.31 1.08 44.31
N ASN A 267 -16.14 1.31 44.89
CA ASN A 267 -15.33 2.50 44.61
C ASN A 267 -14.56 2.36 43.29
N PRO A 268 -14.38 3.46 42.52
CA PRO A 268 -13.57 3.42 41.30
C PRO A 268 -12.12 3.06 41.63
N ILE A 269 -11.51 2.23 40.80
CA ILE A 269 -10.11 1.81 40.94
C ILE A 269 -9.26 2.78 40.15
N VAL A 270 -8.84 3.86 40.80
CA VAL A 270 -7.93 4.85 40.22
C VAL A 270 -6.62 4.81 41.01
N THR A 271 -5.50 4.74 40.30
CA THR A 271 -4.18 4.75 40.93
C THR A 271 -3.87 6.13 41.49
N GLU A 272 -2.98 6.17 42.47
CA GLU A 272 -2.27 7.40 42.81
C GLU A 272 -1.41 7.84 41.60
N ASN A 273 -1.09 9.13 41.57
CA ASN A 273 -0.28 9.72 40.51
C ASN A 273 1.09 9.04 40.45
N PHE A 274 1.67 8.92 39.26
CA PHE A 274 2.98 8.28 39.10
C PHE A 274 4.10 8.98 39.89
N ALA A 275 3.98 10.29 40.15
CA ALA A 275 4.84 11.02 41.09
C ALA A 275 4.86 10.41 42.50
N ALA A 276 3.69 10.02 43.02
CA ALA A 276 3.56 9.43 44.36
C ALA A 276 4.17 8.03 44.43
N ALA A 277 4.13 7.28 43.32
CA ALA A 277 4.84 6.01 43.17
C ALA A 277 6.36 6.17 42.97
N GLY A 278 6.85 7.41 42.81
CA GLY A 278 8.26 7.73 42.62
C GLY A 278 8.83 7.20 41.30
N LEU A 279 8.00 7.01 40.27
CA LEU A 279 8.40 6.48 38.97
C LEU A 279 9.31 7.47 38.23
N LYS A 280 10.37 6.97 37.60
CA LYS A 280 11.22 7.78 36.71
C LYS A 280 10.56 7.89 35.34
N LEU A 281 9.95 9.04 35.06
CA LEU A 281 9.22 9.30 33.82
C LEU A 281 10.01 10.02 32.73
N ASN A 282 11.32 10.24 32.90
CA ASN A 282 12.20 10.87 31.90
C ASN A 282 11.65 12.17 31.25
N GLY A 283 10.81 12.93 31.97
CA GLY A 283 10.16 14.15 31.49
C GLY A 283 8.68 14.00 31.08
N GLY A 284 8.10 12.80 31.18
CA GLY A 284 6.66 12.56 31.04
C GLY A 284 5.84 13.11 32.20
N ASP A 285 4.53 13.18 32.00
CA ASP A 285 3.56 13.72 32.95
C ASP A 285 3.51 12.88 34.23
N ASP A 286 3.92 13.48 35.34
CA ASP A 286 3.99 12.85 36.66
C ASP A 286 2.63 12.78 37.36
N GLN A 287 1.61 13.47 36.83
CA GLN A 287 0.23 13.44 37.30
C GLN A 287 -0.61 12.37 36.61
N GLN A 288 -0.03 11.56 35.73
CA GLN A 288 -0.75 10.47 35.07
C GLN A 288 -1.30 9.47 36.11
N THR A 289 -2.57 9.10 35.93
CA THR A 289 -3.29 8.10 36.73
C THR A 289 -3.89 7.03 35.82
N LEU A 290 -3.94 5.79 36.30
CA LEU A 290 -4.60 4.70 35.60
C LEU A 290 -5.93 4.37 36.26
N THR A 291 -6.96 4.19 35.43
CA THR A 291 -8.27 3.69 35.86
C THR A 291 -8.42 2.24 35.41
N PHE A 292 -8.67 1.36 36.37
CA PHE A 292 -8.91 -0.06 36.11
C PHE A 292 -10.40 -0.37 36.12
N ASN A 293 -10.86 -0.98 35.03
CA ASN A 293 -12.22 -1.46 34.89
C ASN A 293 -12.18 -2.98 34.74
N TYR A 294 -12.69 -3.68 35.75
CA TYR A 294 -12.84 -5.12 35.69
C TYR A 294 -14.14 -5.48 34.97
N ASP A 295 -14.00 -6.15 33.83
CA ASP A 295 -15.12 -6.57 32.98
C ASP A 295 -15.47 -8.02 33.33
N GLU A 296 -16.46 -8.17 34.22
CA GLU A 296 -16.99 -9.46 34.71
C GLU A 296 -15.92 -10.50 35.11
N PRO A 297 -15.01 -10.20 36.06
CA PRO A 297 -14.05 -11.20 36.52
C PRO A 297 -14.78 -12.39 37.16
N THR A 298 -14.23 -13.60 37.02
CA THR A 298 -14.86 -14.82 37.55
C THR A 298 -13.94 -15.54 38.50
N GLN A 299 -14.53 -16.31 39.41
CA GLN A 299 -13.79 -17.25 40.25
C GLN A 299 -14.31 -18.68 40.03
N TYR A 300 -13.62 -19.45 39.20
CA TYR A 300 -13.94 -20.85 38.93
C TYR A 300 -12.79 -21.79 39.29
N ALA A 301 -13.08 -23.09 39.38
CA ALA A 301 -12.05 -24.12 39.60
C ALA A 301 -11.06 -24.28 38.43
N ALA A 302 -11.37 -23.68 37.28
CA ALA A 302 -10.48 -23.64 36.12
C ALA A 302 -9.17 -22.88 36.46
N PRO A 303 -8.07 -23.17 35.74
CA PRO A 303 -6.80 -22.46 35.91
C PRO A 303 -6.94 -20.94 35.72
N PHE A 304 -5.93 -20.21 36.19
CA PHE A 304 -5.84 -18.77 35.97
C PHE A 304 -5.77 -18.47 34.48
N GLU A 305 -6.63 -17.56 34.02
CA GLU A 305 -6.69 -17.14 32.63
C GLU A 305 -6.99 -15.64 32.55
N VAL A 306 -6.32 -14.95 31.63
CA VAL A 306 -6.63 -13.57 31.25
C VAL A 306 -7.46 -13.64 29.98
N ARG A 307 -8.77 -13.40 30.09
CA ARG A 307 -9.73 -13.43 28.97
C ARG A 307 -9.69 -12.15 28.16
N ARG A 308 -9.50 -11.00 28.83
CA ARG A 308 -9.47 -9.69 28.20
C ARG A 308 -8.44 -8.82 28.90
N PHE A 309 -7.61 -8.18 28.10
CA PHE A 309 -6.71 -7.13 28.56
C PHE A 309 -6.66 -6.07 27.47
N ASN A 310 -7.28 -4.93 27.70
CA ASN A 310 -7.31 -3.83 26.74
C ASN A 310 -6.83 -2.55 27.42
N GLU A 311 -5.96 -1.83 26.74
CA GLU A 311 -5.29 -0.64 27.23
C GLU A 311 -5.35 0.42 26.12
N ASP A 312 -5.53 1.67 26.51
CA ASP A 312 -5.83 2.77 25.58
C ASP A 312 -4.64 3.68 25.27
N GLY A 313 -3.45 3.41 25.79
CA GLY A 313 -2.24 4.14 25.43
C GLY A 313 -1.74 3.76 24.04
N ALA A 314 -0.93 4.65 23.50
CA ALA A 314 -0.31 4.46 22.20
C ALA A 314 1.07 5.10 22.20
N THR A 315 2.01 4.46 21.51
CA THR A 315 3.31 5.06 21.19
C THR A 315 3.32 5.53 19.73
N THR A 316 4.32 6.34 19.38
CA THR A 316 4.55 6.69 17.97
C THR A 316 4.91 5.42 17.21
N GLY A 317 4.13 5.08 16.20
CA GLY A 317 4.40 3.95 15.34
C GLY A 317 5.38 4.35 14.24
N TYR A 318 6.43 3.56 14.04
CA TYR A 318 7.33 3.68 12.88
C TYR A 318 6.84 2.78 11.75
N LEU A 319 6.99 3.21 10.51
CA LEU A 319 6.55 2.45 9.33
C LEU A 319 7.24 1.08 9.31
N ALA A 320 6.44 0.01 9.39
CA ALA A 320 6.94 -1.36 9.36
C ALA A 320 6.67 -2.01 8.00
N LYS A 321 5.50 -1.78 7.42
CA LYS A 321 5.09 -2.37 6.14
C LYS A 321 4.16 -1.44 5.37
N VAL A 322 4.21 -1.51 4.05
CA VAL A 322 3.24 -0.90 3.14
C VAL A 322 2.64 -2.00 2.28
N ASP A 323 1.32 -2.08 2.23
CA ASP A 323 0.56 -2.96 1.34
C ASP A 323 -0.41 -2.12 0.51
N ILE A 324 -0.85 -2.68 -0.62
CA ILE A 324 -1.79 -2.02 -1.52
C ILE A 324 -2.93 -2.97 -1.85
N ASP A 325 -4.15 -2.53 -1.56
CA ASP A 325 -5.36 -3.31 -1.81
C ASP A 325 -5.76 -3.31 -3.29
N PRO A 326 -6.63 -4.24 -3.75
CA PRO A 326 -7.09 -4.26 -5.14
C PRO A 326 -7.83 -3.00 -5.62
N LYS A 327 -8.34 -2.20 -4.68
CA LYS A 327 -8.94 -0.87 -4.91
C LYS A 327 -7.89 0.24 -5.12
N GLY A 328 -6.59 -0.08 -4.96
CA GLY A 328 -5.51 0.88 -4.97
C GLY A 328 -5.33 1.64 -3.66
N SER A 329 -6.01 1.26 -2.58
CA SER A 329 -5.79 1.87 -1.26
C SER A 329 -4.42 1.46 -0.72
N ILE A 330 -3.59 2.44 -0.35
CA ILE A 330 -2.28 2.25 0.26
C ILE A 330 -2.49 2.16 1.77
N VAL A 331 -2.21 0.99 2.33
CA VAL A 331 -2.32 0.69 3.76
C VAL A 331 -0.91 0.58 4.33
N ALA A 332 -0.60 1.43 5.31
CA ALA A 332 0.64 1.35 6.07
C ALA A 332 0.39 0.68 7.41
N THR A 333 1.21 -0.30 7.74
CA THR A 333 1.29 -0.92 9.06
C THR A 333 2.46 -0.31 9.82
N TYR A 334 2.17 0.18 11.01
CA TYR A 334 3.16 0.80 11.88
C TYR A 334 3.56 -0.14 13.03
N SER A 335 4.72 0.11 13.64
CA SER A 335 5.27 -0.69 14.74
C SER A 335 4.42 -0.68 16.02
N ASN A 336 3.51 0.29 16.13
CA ASN A 336 2.52 0.36 17.21
C ASN A 336 1.32 -0.59 16.96
N GLY A 337 1.33 -1.36 15.87
CA GLY A 337 0.29 -2.33 15.52
C GLY A 337 -0.92 -1.72 14.81
N GLU A 338 -0.92 -0.41 14.56
CA GLU A 338 -2.00 0.25 13.83
C GLU A 338 -1.80 0.13 12.31
N ASN A 339 -2.91 -0.15 11.61
CA ASN A 339 -3.00 -0.10 10.16
C ASN A 339 -3.77 1.15 9.75
N VAL A 340 -3.16 1.96 8.89
CA VAL A 340 -3.73 3.24 8.46
C VAL A 340 -3.77 3.28 6.95
N THR A 341 -4.93 3.60 6.40
CA THR A 341 -5.05 3.88 4.97
C THR A 341 -4.65 5.33 4.70
N LEU A 342 -3.61 5.53 3.88
CA LEU A 342 -2.98 6.82 3.65
C LEU A 342 -3.51 7.55 2.40
N GLY A 343 -3.93 6.77 1.40
CA GLY A 343 -4.40 7.30 0.13
C GLY A 343 -4.86 6.19 -0.80
N ARG A 344 -5.47 6.57 -1.93
CA ARG A 344 -5.87 5.64 -2.98
C ARG A 344 -5.26 6.04 -4.31
N VAL A 345 -4.64 5.10 -5.02
CA VAL A 345 -4.04 5.33 -6.33
C VAL A 345 -5.10 5.81 -7.32
N GLY A 346 -4.81 6.93 -7.98
CA GLY A 346 -5.69 7.52 -8.98
C GLY A 346 -5.49 6.83 -10.31
N MET A 347 -6.58 6.36 -10.92
CA MET A 347 -6.54 5.81 -12.27
C MET A 347 -7.08 6.81 -13.27
N VAL A 348 -6.48 6.83 -14.45
CA VAL A 348 -6.92 7.69 -15.55
C VAL A 348 -7.25 6.86 -16.77
N ARG A 349 -8.34 7.21 -17.44
CA ARG A 349 -8.71 6.65 -18.74
C ARG A 349 -8.93 7.79 -19.72
N VAL A 350 -8.63 7.55 -20.98
CA VAL A 350 -9.00 8.44 -22.09
C VAL A 350 -10.07 7.79 -22.95
N PRO A 351 -10.99 8.56 -23.56
CA PRO A 351 -11.96 8.02 -24.51
C PRO A 351 -11.33 7.31 -25.71
N ASN A 352 -10.21 7.83 -26.22
CA ASN A 352 -9.49 7.27 -27.36
C ASN A 352 -8.00 7.07 -27.02
N GLU A 353 -7.61 5.82 -26.75
CA GLU A 353 -6.22 5.46 -26.41
C GLU A 353 -5.26 5.66 -27.59
N GLN A 354 -5.73 5.49 -28.84
CA GLN A 354 -4.90 5.71 -30.05
C GLN A 354 -4.55 7.20 -30.26
N GLY A 355 -5.26 8.11 -29.60
CA GLY A 355 -4.97 9.54 -29.65
C GLY A 355 -3.87 9.96 -28.67
N LEU A 356 -3.38 9.06 -27.82
CA LEU A 356 -2.32 9.37 -26.86
C LEU A 356 -1.00 9.63 -27.58
N VAL A 357 -0.23 10.60 -27.07
CA VAL A 357 1.10 10.91 -27.59
C VAL A 357 2.16 10.34 -26.64
N SER A 358 3.06 9.52 -27.16
CA SER A 358 4.16 8.95 -26.36
C SER A 358 5.20 10.02 -25.98
N LYS A 359 5.57 10.09 -24.70
CA LYS A 359 6.60 11.00 -24.13
C LYS A 359 7.96 10.30 -23.95
N GLY A 360 8.06 9.00 -24.25
CA GLY A 360 9.19 8.15 -23.86
C GLY A 360 8.99 7.54 -22.47
N GLY A 361 9.91 6.67 -22.02
CA GLY A 361 9.83 6.08 -20.67
C GLY A 361 8.59 5.22 -20.40
N THR A 362 7.95 4.64 -21.44
CA THR A 362 6.62 4.00 -21.34
C THR A 362 5.52 4.93 -20.80
N GLN A 363 5.58 6.20 -21.21
CA GLN A 363 4.64 7.22 -20.81
C GLN A 363 3.91 7.86 -21.97
N TRP A 364 2.71 8.34 -21.68
CA TRP A 364 1.80 8.97 -22.62
C TRP A 364 1.22 10.25 -22.06
N VAL A 365 0.89 11.19 -22.94
CA VAL A 365 0.19 12.42 -22.57
C VAL A 365 -1.10 12.50 -23.38
N ALA A 366 -2.16 13.00 -22.74
CA ALA A 366 -3.43 13.25 -23.40
C ALA A 366 -3.28 14.35 -24.46
N SER A 367 -3.89 14.15 -25.63
CA SER A 367 -3.92 15.09 -26.73
C SER A 367 -5.36 15.48 -27.08
N GLN A 368 -5.53 16.43 -27.99
CA GLN A 368 -6.86 16.77 -28.52
C GLN A 368 -7.56 15.56 -29.18
N ASN A 369 -6.79 14.64 -29.76
CA ASN A 369 -7.33 13.45 -30.44
C ASN A 369 -7.69 12.31 -29.46
N SER A 370 -7.07 12.25 -28.28
CA SER A 370 -7.43 11.27 -27.24
C SER A 370 -8.70 11.66 -26.48
N GLY A 371 -8.99 12.97 -26.44
CA GLY A 371 -9.92 13.56 -25.50
C GLY A 371 -9.28 13.81 -24.13
N ALA A 372 -10.06 14.41 -23.23
CA ALA A 372 -9.62 14.72 -21.88
C ALA A 372 -9.40 13.47 -21.02
N ALA A 373 -8.44 13.55 -20.10
CA ALA A 373 -8.20 12.54 -19.08
C ALA A 373 -9.40 12.44 -18.12
N ILE A 374 -9.99 11.25 -18.02
CA ILE A 374 -11.07 10.92 -17.08
C ILE A 374 -10.46 10.21 -15.89
N TRP A 375 -10.51 10.87 -14.74
CA TRP A 375 -10.05 10.35 -13.46
C TRP A 375 -11.10 9.44 -12.82
N GLY A 376 -10.65 8.38 -12.16
CA GLY A 376 -11.51 7.49 -11.38
C GLY A 376 -10.74 6.56 -10.47
N GLU A 377 -11.46 5.61 -9.89
CA GLU A 377 -10.96 4.66 -8.91
C GLU A 377 -10.86 3.26 -9.52
N ALA A 378 -9.94 2.45 -9.00
CA ALA A 378 -9.84 1.05 -9.41
C ALA A 378 -11.11 0.26 -9.05
N THR A 379 -11.47 -0.70 -9.90
CA THR A 379 -12.63 -1.60 -9.74
C THR A 379 -14.00 -0.89 -9.78
N GLN A 380 -14.04 0.43 -10.04
CA GLN A 380 -15.30 1.18 -10.19
C GLN A 380 -15.60 1.50 -11.65
N GLY A 381 -16.87 1.34 -12.05
CA GLY A 381 -17.34 1.66 -13.39
C GLY A 381 -16.60 0.84 -14.47
N ALA A 382 -15.88 1.55 -15.35
CA ALA A 382 -15.14 0.96 -16.45
C ALA A 382 -13.61 0.93 -16.23
N PHE A 383 -13.16 1.16 -14.99
CA PHE A 383 -11.76 1.05 -14.61
C PHE A 383 -11.43 -0.39 -14.20
N GLY A 384 -10.20 -0.80 -14.53
CA GLY A 384 -9.63 -2.06 -14.09
C GLY A 384 -9.34 -2.12 -12.59
N ALA A 385 -8.90 -3.27 -12.12
CA ALA A 385 -8.42 -3.47 -10.75
C ALA A 385 -6.90 -3.27 -10.68
N ILE A 386 -6.39 -2.86 -9.52
CA ILE A 386 -4.95 -2.82 -9.26
C ILE A 386 -4.53 -4.14 -8.61
N LYS A 387 -3.37 -4.65 -9.00
CA LYS A 387 -2.74 -5.83 -8.39
C LYS A 387 -1.36 -5.42 -7.84
N SER A 388 -1.21 -5.51 -6.53
CA SER A 388 0.06 -5.29 -5.82
C SER A 388 0.98 -6.51 -5.95
N GLY A 389 2.29 -6.30 -5.85
CA GLY A 389 3.31 -7.35 -5.96
C GLY A 389 3.43 -7.92 -7.36
N THR A 390 3.01 -7.18 -8.39
CA THR A 390 3.11 -7.64 -9.77
C THR A 390 3.43 -6.50 -10.72
N LEU A 391 4.20 -6.77 -11.76
CA LEU A 391 4.47 -5.85 -12.88
C LEU A 391 3.86 -6.38 -14.18
N GLU A 392 3.46 -5.46 -15.05
CA GLU A 392 3.04 -5.79 -16.42
C GLU A 392 4.27 -5.92 -17.31
N GLN A 393 4.45 -7.08 -17.96
CA GLN A 393 5.43 -7.20 -19.03
C GLN A 393 4.97 -6.48 -20.29
N SER A 394 5.91 -6.25 -21.20
CA SER A 394 5.57 -5.89 -22.57
C SER A 394 4.60 -6.91 -23.17
N ASN A 395 3.64 -6.45 -23.95
CA ASN A 395 2.63 -7.29 -24.58
C ASN A 395 3.08 -7.90 -25.92
N ILE A 396 4.40 -7.94 -26.16
CA ILE A 396 5.02 -8.37 -27.40
C ILE A 396 5.21 -9.89 -27.44
N ASP A 397 4.80 -10.51 -28.55
CA ASP A 397 5.22 -11.87 -28.90
C ASP A 397 6.50 -11.83 -29.75
N MET A 398 7.63 -12.16 -29.13
CA MET A 398 8.95 -12.15 -29.78
C MET A 398 9.01 -13.08 -31.00
N THR A 399 8.26 -14.19 -31.00
CA THR A 399 8.26 -15.12 -32.13
C THR A 399 7.60 -14.48 -33.34
N GLN A 400 6.47 -13.80 -33.12
CA GLN A 400 5.75 -13.11 -34.17
C GLN A 400 6.55 -11.92 -34.71
N GLU A 401 7.14 -11.10 -33.84
CA GLU A 401 7.98 -9.97 -34.25
C GLU A 401 9.19 -10.40 -35.09
N LEU A 402 9.82 -11.53 -34.78
CA LEU A 402 10.94 -12.05 -35.57
C LEU A 402 10.50 -12.51 -36.97
N VAL A 403 9.29 -13.08 -37.09
CA VAL A 403 8.70 -13.44 -38.40
C VAL A 403 8.35 -12.20 -39.20
N ASP A 404 7.77 -11.18 -38.55
CA ASP A 404 7.42 -9.92 -39.18
C ASP A 404 8.69 -9.16 -39.63
N LEU A 405 9.78 -9.22 -38.86
CA LEU A 405 11.07 -8.65 -39.24
C LEU A 405 11.64 -9.30 -40.50
N ILE A 406 11.59 -10.63 -40.61
CA ILE A 406 12.02 -11.37 -41.80
C ILE A 406 11.14 -11.01 -43.01
N THR A 407 9.84 -10.84 -42.79
CA THR A 407 8.89 -10.48 -43.85
C THR A 407 9.15 -9.07 -44.35
N ALA A 408 9.31 -8.10 -43.46
CA ALA A 408 9.64 -6.72 -43.78
C ALA A 408 11.01 -6.62 -44.50
N GLN A 409 12.01 -7.41 -44.08
CA GLN A 409 13.31 -7.49 -44.74
C GLN A 409 13.19 -8.04 -46.18
N ARG A 410 12.40 -9.11 -46.37
CA ARG A 410 12.15 -9.67 -47.71
C ARG A 410 11.42 -8.67 -48.62
N ASN A 411 10.45 -7.94 -48.09
CA ASN A 411 9.73 -6.89 -48.81
C ASN A 411 10.67 -5.75 -49.22
N PHE A 412 11.54 -5.30 -48.33
CA PHE A 412 12.57 -4.30 -48.63
C PHE A 412 13.50 -4.77 -49.77
N GLN A 413 13.97 -6.02 -49.71
CA GLN A 413 14.83 -6.61 -50.75
C GLN A 413 14.10 -6.75 -52.09
N ALA A 414 12.83 -7.16 -52.08
CA ALA A 414 12.01 -7.28 -53.29
C ALA A 414 11.80 -5.92 -53.97
N ASN A 415 11.45 -4.89 -53.19
CA ASN A 415 11.28 -3.53 -53.70
C ASN A 415 12.60 -2.93 -54.21
N SER A 416 13.73 -3.25 -53.57
CA SER A 416 15.06 -2.84 -54.02
C SER A 416 15.45 -3.47 -55.36
N ARG A 417 15.16 -4.76 -55.57
CA ARG A 417 15.38 -5.43 -56.86
C ARG A 417 14.52 -4.84 -57.98
N ALA A 418 13.26 -4.49 -57.69
CA ALA A 418 12.39 -3.82 -58.66
C ALA A 418 12.97 -2.47 -59.10
N LEU A 419 13.55 -1.71 -58.17
CA LEU A 419 14.22 -0.44 -58.46
C LEU A 419 15.49 -0.65 -59.31
N GLU A 420 16.27 -1.70 -59.03
CA GLU A 420 17.44 -2.06 -59.84
C GLU A 420 17.08 -2.38 -61.29
N VAL A 421 16.02 -3.18 -61.50
CA VAL A 421 15.51 -3.50 -62.85
C VAL A 421 15.04 -2.24 -63.58
N ASP A 422 14.32 -1.33 -62.91
CA ASP A 422 13.87 -0.07 -63.52
C ASP A 422 15.07 0.81 -63.94
N ASN A 423 16.13 0.86 -63.12
CA ASN A 423 17.37 1.58 -63.44
C ASN A 423 18.11 0.95 -64.63
N GLN A 424 18.23 -0.38 -64.67
CA GLN A 424 18.82 -1.10 -65.82
C GLN A 424 18.05 -0.86 -67.12
N LEU A 425 16.71 -0.83 -67.08
CA LEU A 425 15.88 -0.50 -68.24
C LEU A 425 16.13 0.94 -68.71
N GLN A 426 16.21 1.92 -67.80
CA GLN A 426 16.52 3.31 -68.16
C GLN A 426 17.91 3.44 -68.81
N GLN A 427 18.91 2.76 -68.27
CA GLN A 427 20.25 2.73 -68.86
C GLN A 427 20.25 2.10 -70.26
N THR A 428 19.50 1.02 -70.45
CA THR A 428 19.36 0.37 -71.75
C THR A 428 18.70 1.31 -72.76
N ILE A 429 17.63 2.02 -72.38
CA ILE A 429 16.98 3.02 -73.24
C ILE A 429 17.96 4.12 -73.65
N LEU A 430 18.78 4.61 -72.72
CA LEU A 430 19.79 5.64 -73.01
C LEU A 430 20.89 5.16 -73.96
N GLN A 431 21.14 3.85 -74.01
CA GLN A 431 22.13 3.22 -74.88
C GLN A 431 21.60 2.91 -76.29
N ILE A 432 20.28 2.94 -76.53
CA ILE A 432 19.66 2.78 -77.86
C ILE A 432 19.78 4.09 -78.66
N ARG A 433 21.01 4.54 -78.90
CA ARG A 433 21.30 5.65 -79.81
C ARG A 433 21.56 5.17 -81.23
#